data_AF-A0A4C2ABV3-F1
#
_entry.id   AF-A0A4C2ABV3-F1
#
_cell.length_a   1.000
_cell.length_b   1.000
_cell.length_c   1.000
_cell.angle_alpha   90.00
_cell.angle_beta   90.00
_cell.angle_gamma   90.00
#
_symmetry.space_group_name_H-M   'P 1'
#
loop_
_entity.id
_entity.type
_entity.pdbx_description
1 polymer ?
#
loop_
_entity_poly.entity_id
_entity_poly.type
_entity_poly.pdbx_seq_one_letter_code
_entity_poly.pdbx_strand_id
1 'polypeptide(L)'
;MLNARIPWQRSYKYLGVTLDRNLNFRDHIARVRKTALFYTARLGALLGRKSKLSRRNKRTIYKMCIRTVMTYASPVFAHAAPTALDRLQVIQNKFCRSATDAHWCVRNSLHRDLELPTISKYMKDASKRFSTSRDHIPMRFFFGGRLSTAAPTTYP
;
A
#
# COMPACT_ATOMS: atom_id res chain seq x y z
N MET A 1 -26.68 -10.83 14.12
CA MET A 1 -26.85 -10.96 12.65
C MET A 1 -25.50 -11.33 12.00
N LEU A 2 -25.14 -12.62 11.91
CA LEU A 2 -23.81 -13.04 11.42
C LEU A 2 -23.82 -14.01 10.22
N ASN A 3 -24.97 -14.30 9.61
CA ASN A 3 -25.11 -15.31 8.54
C ASN A 3 -25.85 -14.81 7.28
N ALA A 4 -25.66 -13.55 6.89
CA ALA A 4 -26.26 -13.04 5.65
C ALA A 4 -25.45 -13.50 4.43
N ARG A 5 -26.11 -14.03 3.39
CA ARG A 5 -25.47 -14.36 2.11
C ARG A 5 -24.85 -13.09 1.52
N ILE A 6 -23.55 -13.15 1.21
CA ILE A 6 -22.83 -12.04 0.59
C ILE A 6 -23.38 -11.87 -0.84
N PRO A 7 -23.93 -10.69 -1.20
CA PRO A 7 -24.43 -10.46 -2.54
C PRO A 7 -23.29 -10.48 -3.55
N TRP A 8 -23.48 -11.16 -4.68
CA TRP A 8 -22.53 -11.15 -5.78
C TRP A 8 -22.46 -9.74 -6.39
N GLN A 9 -21.38 -9.02 -6.11
CA GLN A 9 -21.14 -7.68 -6.63
C GLN A 9 -19.84 -7.65 -7.45
N ARG A 10 -19.80 -6.78 -8.46
CA ARG A 10 -18.64 -6.65 -9.37
C ARG A 10 -17.43 -5.96 -8.72
N SER A 11 -17.69 -5.20 -7.65
CA SER A 11 -16.70 -4.47 -6.86
C SER A 11 -17.12 -4.58 -5.40
N TYR A 12 -16.19 -4.94 -4.52
CA TYR A 12 -16.45 -5.10 -3.09
C TYR A 12 -15.50 -4.23 -2.27
N LYS A 13 -16.02 -3.56 -1.23
CA LYS A 13 -15.20 -2.73 -0.33
C LYS A 13 -14.96 -3.50 0.97
N TYR A 14 -13.70 -3.82 1.25
CA TYR A 14 -13.29 -4.50 2.47
C TYR A 14 -12.09 -3.78 3.10
N LEU A 15 -12.20 -3.41 4.38
CA LEU A 15 -11.15 -2.68 5.13
C LEU A 15 -10.65 -1.42 4.39
N GLY A 16 -11.53 -0.72 3.66
CA GLY A 16 -11.15 0.46 2.86
C GLY A 16 -10.44 0.14 1.53
N VAL A 17 -10.20 -1.13 1.22
CA VAL A 17 -9.70 -1.62 -0.07
C VAL A 17 -10.88 -1.96 -0.97
N THR A 18 -10.80 -1.56 -2.23
CA THR A 18 -11.79 -1.96 -3.23
C THR A 18 -11.20 -3.06 -4.08
N LEU A 19 -11.85 -4.22 -4.01
CA LEU A 19 -11.50 -5.42 -4.74
C LEU A 19 -12.35 -5.45 -6.02
N ASP A 20 -11.69 -5.45 -7.17
CA ASP A 20 -12.32 -5.67 -8.47
C ASP A 20 -12.22 -7.15 -8.83
N ARG A 21 -13.16 -7.67 -9.62
CA ARG A 21 -13.17 -9.09 -10.04
C ARG A 21 -11.86 -9.58 -10.67
N ASN A 22 -11.14 -8.71 -11.37
CA ASN A 22 -9.89 -9.04 -12.05
C ASN A 22 -8.64 -8.69 -11.21
N LEU A 23 -8.81 -8.28 -9.95
CA LEU A 23 -7.73 -7.82 -9.05
C LEU A 23 -6.77 -6.79 -9.68
N ASN A 24 -7.28 -5.95 -10.58
CA ASN A 24 -6.49 -4.90 -11.23
C ASN A 24 -6.31 -3.66 -10.35
N PHE A 25 -7.13 -3.49 -9.30
CA PHE A 25 -7.08 -2.40 -8.32
C PHE A 25 -7.04 -0.98 -8.90
N ARG A 26 -7.53 -0.78 -10.14
CA ARG A 26 -7.40 0.51 -10.84
C ARG A 26 -8.12 1.63 -10.10
N ASP A 27 -9.34 1.37 -9.67
CA ASP A 27 -10.18 2.34 -8.96
C ASP A 27 -9.71 2.56 -7.52
N HIS A 28 -9.16 1.52 -6.90
CA HIS A 28 -8.52 1.64 -5.60
C HIS A 28 -7.28 2.56 -5.68
N ILE A 29 -6.37 2.30 -6.61
CA ILE A 29 -5.13 3.08 -6.77
C ILE A 29 -5.45 4.52 -7.20
N ALA A 30 -6.46 4.74 -8.03
CA ALA A 30 -6.91 6.09 -8.39
C ALA A 30 -7.37 6.90 -7.16
N ARG A 31 -8.15 6.29 -6.24
CA ARG A 31 -8.52 6.93 -4.98
C ARG A 31 -7.32 7.16 -4.07
N VAL A 32 -6.48 6.15 -3.86
CA VAL A 32 -5.26 6.28 -3.04
C VAL A 32 -4.39 7.43 -3.56
N ARG A 33 -4.23 7.54 -4.88
CA ARG A 33 -3.53 8.65 -5.54
C ARG A 33 -4.19 10.00 -5.21
N LYS A 34 -5.51 10.11 -5.35
CA LYS A 34 -6.25 11.35 -5.06
C LYS A 34 -6.08 11.77 -3.59
N THR A 35 -6.20 10.83 -2.67
CA THR A 35 -6.00 11.05 -1.23
C THR A 35 -4.56 11.45 -0.92
N ALA A 36 -3.57 10.75 -1.49
CA ALA A 36 -2.16 11.10 -1.32
C ALA A 36 -1.85 12.50 -1.85
N LEU A 37 -2.40 12.86 -3.02
CA LEU A 37 -2.26 14.21 -3.58
C LEU A 37 -2.90 15.27 -2.67
N PHE A 38 -4.09 15.00 -2.12
CA PHE A 38 -4.73 15.88 -1.16
C PHE A 38 -3.85 16.13 0.08
N TYR A 39 -3.28 15.07 0.67
CA TYR A 39 -2.33 15.21 1.79
C TYR A 39 -1.07 15.95 1.38
N THR A 40 -0.52 15.69 0.18
CA THR A 40 0.68 16.42 -0.29
C THR A 40 0.42 17.90 -0.51
N ALA A 41 -0.78 18.27 -0.97
CA ALA A 41 -1.17 19.67 -1.13
C ALA A 41 -1.32 20.36 0.23
N ARG A 42 -2.01 19.72 1.17
CA ARG A 42 -2.20 20.24 2.52
C ARG A 42 -0.89 20.39 3.30
N LEU A 43 0.03 19.44 3.12
CA LEU A 43 1.37 19.47 3.71
C LEU A 43 2.38 20.25 2.84
N GLY A 44 1.94 20.86 1.74
CA GLY A 44 2.81 21.52 0.77
C GLY A 44 3.62 22.67 1.38
N ALA A 45 3.03 23.42 2.32
CA ALA A 45 3.74 24.48 3.04
C ALA A 45 4.91 23.94 3.89
N LEU A 46 4.77 22.75 4.47
CA LEU A 46 5.78 22.13 5.32
C LEU A 46 6.82 21.33 4.50
N LEU A 47 6.38 20.65 3.45
CA LEU A 47 7.24 19.77 2.65
C LEU A 47 7.85 20.49 1.42
N GLY A 48 7.44 21.73 1.18
CA GLY A 48 7.88 22.53 0.04
C GLY A 48 9.34 22.99 0.13
N ARG A 49 9.81 23.57 -0.99
CA ARG A 49 11.18 24.10 -1.14
C ARG A 49 11.46 25.26 -0.18
N LYS A 50 10.47 26.14 0.01
CA LYS A 50 10.55 27.34 0.87
C LYS A 50 10.50 27.01 2.37
N SER A 51 10.27 25.77 2.78
CA SER A 51 10.17 25.44 4.20
C SER A 51 11.55 25.27 4.84
N LYS A 52 11.73 25.93 6.00
CA LYS A 52 12.97 25.90 6.82
C LYS A 52 13.20 24.54 7.54
N LEU A 53 12.32 23.56 7.34
CA LEU A 53 12.44 22.25 7.98
C LEU A 53 13.66 21.48 7.46
N SER A 54 14.34 20.75 8.35
CA SER A 54 15.44 19.87 7.96
C SER A 54 14.96 18.75 7.02
N ARG A 55 15.85 18.27 6.15
CA ARG A 55 15.56 17.13 5.25
C ARG A 55 15.06 15.89 6.02
N ARG A 56 15.62 15.67 7.22
CA ARG A 56 15.22 14.58 8.13
C ARG A 56 13.76 14.71 8.57
N ASN A 57 13.34 15.91 8.98
CA ASN A 57 11.98 16.16 9.45
C ASN A 57 10.96 16.06 8.30
N LYS A 58 11.27 16.62 7.12
CA LYS A 58 10.42 16.49 5.92
C LYS A 58 10.18 15.02 5.58
N ARG A 59 11.23 14.19 5.66
CA ARG A 59 11.17 12.76 5.44
C ARG A 59 10.32 12.02 6.47
N THR A 60 10.43 12.37 7.75
CA THR A 60 9.61 11.76 8.82
C THR A 60 8.12 12.03 8.57
N ILE A 61 7.76 13.29 8.28
CA ILE A 61 6.37 13.68 7.96
C ILE A 61 5.86 12.91 6.73
N TYR A 62 6.67 12.80 5.68
CA TYR A 62 6.31 12.02 4.50
C TYR A 62 6.06 10.54 4.82
N LYS A 63 6.95 9.91 5.61
CA LYS A 63 6.81 8.51 6.02
C LYS A 63 5.54 8.28 6.85
N MET A 64 5.19 9.22 7.73
CA MET A 64 4.05 9.09 8.64
C MET A 64 2.70 9.35 7.98
N CYS A 65 2.59 10.34 7.09
CA CYS A 65 1.30 10.75 6.53
C CYS A 65 1.07 10.26 5.10
N ILE A 66 2.01 10.52 4.20
CA ILE A 66 1.80 10.29 2.77
C ILE A 66 2.10 8.84 2.41
N ARG A 67 3.20 8.29 2.94
CA ARG A 67 3.61 6.91 2.69
C ARG A 67 2.62 5.92 3.28
N THR A 68 2.17 6.11 4.52
CA THR A 68 1.17 5.24 5.17
C THR A 68 -0.11 5.13 4.34
N VAL A 69 -0.63 6.25 3.81
CA VAL A 69 -1.81 6.25 2.94
C VAL A 69 -1.56 5.47 1.64
N MET A 70 -0.39 5.65 1.02
CA MET A 70 -0.05 4.96 -0.23
C MET A 70 0.24 3.47 -0.04
N THR A 71 0.77 3.06 1.12
CA THR A 71 1.25 1.68 1.34
C THR A 71 0.39 0.87 2.30
N TYR A 72 -0.75 1.40 2.76
CA TYR A 72 -1.64 0.72 3.70
C TYR A 72 -2.05 -0.67 3.21
N ALA A 73 -2.56 -0.77 1.98
CA ALA A 73 -2.98 -2.04 1.39
C ALA A 73 -1.86 -2.73 0.59
N SER A 74 -0.59 -2.41 0.87
CA SER A 74 0.56 -2.90 0.11
C SER A 74 0.57 -4.41 -0.12
N PRO A 75 0.30 -5.29 0.87
CA PRO A 75 0.29 -6.74 0.63
C PRO A 75 -0.77 -7.20 -0.38
N VAL A 76 -1.87 -6.44 -0.51
CA VAL A 76 -3.01 -6.79 -1.37
C VAL A 76 -2.71 -6.47 -2.83
N PHE A 77 -2.04 -5.33 -3.10
CA PHE A 77 -1.75 -4.86 -4.46
C PHE A 77 -0.25 -4.84 -4.81
N ALA A 78 0.61 -5.48 -4.01
CA ALA A 78 2.04 -5.65 -4.34
C ALA A 78 2.27 -6.37 -5.68
N HIS A 79 1.34 -7.25 -6.05
CA HIS A 79 1.35 -7.99 -7.32
C HIS A 79 0.47 -7.35 -8.40
N ALA A 80 -0.05 -6.14 -8.18
CA ALA A 80 -0.83 -5.42 -9.17
C ALA A 80 0.04 -4.98 -10.36
N ALA A 81 -0.61 -4.54 -11.43
CA ALA A 81 0.06 -4.10 -12.66
C ALA A 81 1.14 -3.02 -12.38
N PRO A 82 2.33 -3.13 -12.99
CA PRO A 82 3.45 -2.21 -12.74
C PRO A 82 3.10 -0.76 -13.07
N THR A 83 2.29 -0.55 -14.11
CA THR A 83 1.79 0.78 -14.51
C THR A 83 1.02 1.49 -13.40
N ALA A 84 0.39 0.75 -12.49
CA ALA A 84 -0.33 1.31 -11.37
C ALA A 84 0.61 1.70 -10.22
N LEU A 85 1.68 0.92 -10.01
CA LEU A 85 2.74 1.23 -9.05
C LEU A 85 3.54 2.47 -9.47
N ASP A 86 3.81 2.62 -10.77
CA ASP A 86 4.52 3.77 -11.31
C ASP A 86 3.78 5.08 -11.06
N ARG A 87 2.44 5.06 -11.07
CA ARG A 87 1.62 6.24 -10.73
C ARG A 87 1.83 6.70 -9.29
N LEU A 88 2.04 5.77 -8.35
CA LEU A 88 2.37 6.10 -6.97
C LEU A 88 3.82 6.60 -6.86
N GLN A 89 4.73 6.00 -7.62
CA GLN A 89 6.14 6.41 -7.65
C GLN A 89 6.30 7.87 -8.10
N VAL A 90 5.48 8.35 -9.02
CA VAL A 90 5.47 9.76 -9.45
C VAL A 90 5.22 10.71 -8.26
N ILE A 91 4.34 10.35 -7.32
CA ILE A 91 4.09 11.15 -6.12
C ILE A 91 5.33 11.20 -5.23
N GLN A 92 5.98 10.05 -5.00
CA GLN A 92 7.22 10.00 -4.24
C GLN A 92 8.33 10.82 -4.90
N ASN A 93 8.48 10.74 -6.22
CA ASN A 93 9.47 11.51 -6.97
C ASN A 93 9.23 13.02 -6.84
N LYS A 94 7.96 13.45 -6.89
CA LYS A 94 7.59 14.87 -6.67
C LYS A 94 7.95 15.33 -5.26
N PHE A 95 7.73 14.49 -4.25
CA PHE A 95 8.15 14.76 -2.88
C PHE A 95 9.68 14.88 -2.77
N CYS A 96 10.43 13.89 -3.26
CA CYS A 96 11.89 13.88 -3.18
C CYS A 96 12.50 15.15 -3.80
N ARG A 97 12.00 15.60 -4.96
CA ARG A 97 12.42 16.84 -5.61
C ARG A 97 12.10 18.08 -4.78
N SER A 98 10.92 18.12 -4.16
CA SER A 98 10.51 19.25 -3.31
C SER A 98 11.34 19.34 -2.03
N ALA A 99 11.74 18.20 -1.47
CA ALA A 99 12.53 18.12 -0.25
C ALA A 99 14.03 18.44 -0.46
N THR A 100 14.57 18.14 -1.64
CA THR A 100 15.99 18.38 -2.00
C THR A 100 16.21 19.68 -2.76
N ASP A 101 15.14 20.34 -3.23
CA ASP A 101 15.19 21.43 -4.20
C ASP A 101 15.94 21.07 -5.50
N ALA A 102 15.93 19.79 -5.87
CA ALA A 102 16.63 19.30 -7.05
C ALA A 102 15.91 19.70 -8.35
N HIS A 103 16.70 19.90 -9.40
CA HIS A 103 16.21 20.11 -10.75
C HIS A 103 15.47 18.87 -11.29
N TRP A 104 14.55 19.06 -12.25
CA TRP A 104 13.64 18.01 -12.72
C TRP A 104 14.36 16.79 -13.32
N CYS A 105 15.56 16.98 -13.87
CA CYS A 105 16.37 15.94 -14.52
C CYS A 105 16.98 14.92 -13.53
N VAL A 106 17.07 15.25 -12.25
CA VAL A 106 17.66 14.37 -11.23
C VAL A 106 16.64 13.33 -10.78
N ARG A 107 16.92 12.04 -11.03
CA ARG A 107 15.98 10.91 -10.78
C ARG A 107 16.50 9.91 -9.74
N ASN A 108 17.70 9.37 -9.93
CA ASN A 108 18.14 8.19 -9.16
C ASN A 108 18.88 8.52 -7.86
N SER A 109 19.61 9.63 -7.80
CA SER A 109 20.38 10.03 -6.60
C SER A 109 19.48 10.45 -5.43
N LEU A 110 18.34 11.08 -5.71
CA LEU A 110 17.44 11.62 -4.68
C LEU A 110 16.92 10.57 -3.70
N HIS A 111 16.74 9.33 -4.16
CA HIS A 111 16.31 8.22 -3.32
C HIS A 111 17.37 7.79 -2.32
N ARG A 112 18.65 7.85 -2.73
CA ARG A 112 19.80 7.55 -1.87
C ARG A 112 19.97 8.64 -0.83
N ASP A 113 19.92 9.91 -1.25
CA ASP A 113 20.11 11.08 -0.38
C ASP A 113 19.04 11.18 0.71
N LEU A 114 17.80 10.78 0.41
CA LEU A 114 16.71 10.73 1.37
C LEU A 114 16.58 9.38 2.08
N GLU A 115 17.39 8.37 1.74
CA GLU A 115 17.27 7.00 2.26
C GLU A 115 15.83 6.47 2.12
N LEU A 116 15.18 6.78 1.00
CA LEU A 116 13.80 6.41 0.72
C LEU A 116 13.78 5.36 -0.41
N PRO A 117 13.51 4.08 -0.10
CA PRO A 117 13.38 3.08 -1.13
C PRO A 117 12.19 3.41 -2.04
N THR A 118 12.31 3.03 -3.31
CA THR A 118 11.23 3.07 -4.31
C THR A 118 9.99 2.37 -3.78
N ILE A 119 8.80 2.86 -4.11
CA ILE A 119 7.52 2.28 -3.66
C ILE A 119 7.45 0.81 -4.06
N SER A 120 7.78 0.48 -5.31
CA SER A 120 7.79 -0.92 -5.79
C SER A 120 8.65 -1.84 -4.93
N LYS A 121 9.87 -1.42 -4.58
CA LYS A 121 10.76 -2.20 -3.70
C LYS A 121 10.14 -2.38 -2.32
N TYR A 122 9.69 -1.29 -1.70
CA TYR A 122 9.07 -1.36 -0.38
C TYR A 122 7.83 -2.25 -0.35
N MET A 123 7.02 -2.21 -1.40
CA MET A 123 5.82 -3.02 -1.50
C MET A 123 6.11 -4.50 -1.63
N LYS A 124 7.10 -4.87 -2.43
CA LYS A 124 7.59 -6.25 -2.54
C LYS A 124 8.14 -6.74 -1.20
N ASP A 125 8.94 -5.93 -0.52
CA ASP A 125 9.49 -6.25 0.79
C ASP A 125 8.37 -6.42 1.84
N ALA A 126 7.37 -5.54 1.82
CA ALA A 126 6.21 -5.63 2.71
C ALA A 126 5.36 -6.87 2.43
N SER A 127 5.14 -7.21 1.15
CA SER A 127 4.43 -8.43 0.75
C SER A 127 5.19 -9.68 1.22
N LYS A 128 6.51 -9.72 1.00
CA LYS A 128 7.36 -10.84 1.43
C LYS A 128 7.30 -11.04 2.95
N ARG A 129 7.41 -9.95 3.73
CA ARG A 129 7.29 -9.99 5.19
C ARG A 129 5.92 -10.54 5.62
N PHE A 130 4.86 -10.10 4.97
CA PHE A 130 3.51 -10.56 5.26
C PHE A 130 3.31 -12.05 4.94
N SER A 131 3.86 -12.54 3.83
CA SER A 131 3.86 -13.97 3.50
C SER A 131 4.65 -14.79 4.52
N THR A 132 5.89 -14.38 4.85
CA THR A 132 6.70 -15.09 5.86
C THR A 132 6.01 -15.14 7.22
N SER A 133 5.34 -14.07 7.65
CA SER A 133 4.56 -14.09 8.90
C SER A 133 3.39 -15.06 8.87
N ARG A 134 2.77 -15.31 7.70
CA ARG A 134 1.72 -16.33 7.55
C ARG A 134 2.28 -17.74 7.67
N ASP A 135 3.50 -17.99 7.21
CA ASP A 135 4.11 -19.32 7.26
C ASP A 135 4.46 -19.75 8.71
N HIS A 136 4.70 -18.78 9.61
CA HIS A 136 5.00 -19.02 11.03
C HIS A 136 3.76 -19.04 11.93
N ILE A 137 2.62 -18.50 11.46
CA ILE A 137 1.34 -18.56 12.17
C ILE A 137 0.53 -19.70 11.55
N PRO A 138 0.31 -20.84 12.24
CA PRO A 138 -0.50 -21.90 11.66
C PRO A 138 -1.87 -21.34 11.27
N MET A 139 -2.26 -21.55 10.00
CA MET A 139 -3.53 -21.15 9.37
C MET A 139 -4.80 -21.46 10.18
N ARG A 140 -4.68 -22.27 11.25
CA ARG A 140 -5.71 -22.56 12.25
C ARG A 140 -6.31 -21.30 12.92
N PHE A 141 -5.59 -20.17 12.94
CA PHE A 141 -6.12 -18.93 13.52
C PHE A 141 -6.97 -18.09 12.55
N PHE A 142 -6.85 -18.26 11.24
CA PHE A 142 -7.59 -17.44 10.26
C PHE A 142 -8.84 -18.12 9.68
N PHE A 143 -8.90 -19.45 9.69
CA PHE A 143 -10.12 -20.22 9.43
C PHE A 143 -10.58 -20.90 10.71
N GLY A 144 -11.10 -20.11 11.65
CA GLY A 144 -11.91 -20.58 12.77
C GLY A 144 -13.29 -21.04 12.30
N GLY A 145 -13.32 -22.04 11.43
CA GLY A 145 -14.51 -22.79 11.04
C GLY A 145 -14.11 -24.25 11.00
N ARG A 146 -14.56 -25.02 12.00
CA ARG A 146 -14.41 -26.47 12.04
C ARG A 146 -14.86 -27.07 10.70
N LEU A 147 -13.92 -27.52 9.86
CA LEU A 147 -14.18 -28.73 9.10
C LEU A 147 -14.09 -29.87 10.10
N SER A 148 -15.24 -30.24 10.68
CA SER A 148 -15.40 -31.55 11.28
C SER A 148 -15.54 -32.56 10.14
N THR A 149 -14.43 -32.95 9.53
CA THR A 149 -14.40 -34.19 8.75
C THR A 149 -14.29 -35.34 9.74
N ALA A 150 -15.44 -35.84 10.20
CA ALA A 150 -15.49 -37.17 10.79
C ALA A 150 -15.26 -38.18 9.65
N ALA A 151 -14.21 -38.98 9.77
CA ALA A 151 -13.93 -40.12 8.92
C ALA A 151 -14.73 -41.36 9.44
N PRO A 152 -14.66 -42.50 8.73
CA PRO A 152 -15.80 -43.23 8.19
C PRO A 152 -16.50 -44.12 9.23
N THR A 153 -17.83 -44.25 9.12
CA THR A 153 -18.56 -45.35 9.74
C THR A 153 -18.93 -46.38 8.69
N THR A 154 -18.31 -47.55 8.87
CA THR A 154 -18.66 -48.86 8.32
C THR A 154 -20.13 -49.23 8.62
N TYR A 155 -20.62 -50.21 7.84
CA TYR A 155 -21.70 -51.20 8.07
C TYR A 155 -23.01 -51.01 7.28
N PRO A 156 -23.74 -52.11 6.97
CA PRO A 156 -23.37 -53.53 6.93
C PRO A 156 -23.11 -54.06 5.51
#